data_AF-A0A355G5V8-F1
#
_entry.id   AF-A0A355G5V8-F1
#
_cell.length_a   1.000
_cell.length_b   1.000
_cell.length_c   1.000
_cell.angle_alpha   90.00
_cell.angle_beta   90.00
_cell.angle_gamma   90.00
#
_symmetry.space_group_name_H-M   'P 1'
#
loop_
_entity.id
_entity.type
_entity.pdbx_description
1 polymer ?
#
loop_
_entity_poly.entity_id
_entity_poly.type
_entity_poly.pdbx_seq_one_letter_code
_entity_poly.pdbx_strand_id
1 'polypeptide(L)'
;DCASEGQRVLQPQLAGEDEILIATGMGKGVQKIHVTKKDGKWAAEELWAVTGLKPDFNDCVIYDGHAYGFDGAIFTCFDLKDGKRKWKGGRYGKGQVLLVKDSGHLLVIGEEGAVVLLKADPTEHKELATFQALEGKTWNHPVLSGDRLYVRNSTEAAAYKLPVVK
;
A
#
# COMPACT_ATOMS: atom_id res chain seq x y z
N ASP A 1 -18.78 -2.84 -19.60
CA ASP A 1 -18.46 -3.99 -18.73
C ASP A 1 -17.45 -3.60 -17.66
N CYS A 2 -17.89 -3.50 -16.41
CA CYS A 2 -16.96 -3.37 -15.29
C CYS A 2 -16.37 -4.76 -15.04
N ALA A 3 -15.04 -4.90 -15.14
CA ALA A 3 -14.31 -6.14 -14.91
C ALA A 3 -14.54 -6.64 -13.46
N SER A 4 -15.68 -7.30 -13.23
CA SER A 4 -16.18 -7.73 -11.91
C SER A 4 -15.85 -9.18 -11.59
N GLU A 5 -15.18 -9.90 -12.50
CA GLU A 5 -14.66 -11.24 -12.23
C GLU A 5 -13.29 -11.17 -11.53
N GLY A 6 -13.32 -10.91 -10.22
CA GLY A 6 -12.15 -11.01 -9.35
C GLY A 6 -12.54 -10.84 -7.88
N GLN A 7 -11.92 -11.60 -6.98
CA GLN A 7 -12.08 -11.36 -5.54
C GLN A 7 -11.45 -10.01 -5.20
N ARG A 8 -12.27 -9.03 -4.84
CA ARG A 8 -11.83 -7.70 -4.40
C ARG A 8 -11.87 -7.67 -2.89
N VAL A 9 -10.73 -7.96 -2.28
CA VAL A 9 -10.51 -7.87 -0.83
C VAL A 9 -9.71 -6.64 -0.44
N LEU A 10 -9.39 -5.79 -1.42
CA LEU A 10 -8.55 -4.61 -1.29
C LEU A 10 -9.40 -3.34 -1.26
N GLN A 11 -9.01 -2.40 -0.42
CA GLN A 11 -9.67 -1.12 -0.26
C GLN A 11 -9.30 -0.17 -1.42
N PRO A 12 -10.30 0.37 -2.15
CA PRO A 12 -10.05 1.44 -3.13
C PRO A 12 -9.41 2.66 -2.48
N GLN A 13 -8.47 3.30 -3.19
CA GLN A 13 -7.79 4.50 -2.70
C GLN A 13 -8.27 5.73 -3.46
N LEU A 14 -8.43 6.85 -2.74
CA LEU A 14 -8.68 8.14 -3.37
C LEU A 14 -7.38 8.67 -3.98
N ALA A 15 -7.36 8.84 -5.30
CA ALA A 15 -6.17 9.22 -6.08
C ALA A 15 -6.21 10.67 -6.61
N GLY A 16 -7.24 11.42 -6.24
CA GLY A 16 -7.55 12.79 -6.66
C GLY A 16 -8.93 13.17 -6.11
N GLU A 17 -9.46 14.34 -6.47
CA GLU A 17 -10.79 14.80 -6.00
C GLU A 17 -11.90 13.83 -6.42
N ASP A 18 -11.86 13.41 -7.69
CA ASP A 18 -12.85 12.56 -8.33
C ASP A 18 -12.20 11.31 -8.97
N GLU A 19 -11.05 10.89 -8.45
CA GLU A 19 -10.27 9.79 -9.03
C GLU A 19 -10.09 8.68 -7.99
N ILE A 20 -10.35 7.44 -8.41
CA ILE A 20 -10.27 6.26 -7.55
C ILE A 20 -9.27 5.27 -8.15
N LEU A 21 -8.33 4.84 -7.33
CA LEU A 21 -7.43 3.74 -7.63
C LEU A 21 -8.04 2.44 -7.12
N ILE A 22 -8.26 1.48 -8.02
CA ILE A 22 -8.85 0.19 -7.71
C ILE A 22 -7.80 -0.87 -7.99
N ALA A 23 -7.32 -1.51 -6.93
CA ALA A 23 -6.49 -2.68 -7.03
C ALA A 23 -7.34 -3.95 -7.10
N THR A 24 -7.00 -4.85 -8.01
CA THR A 24 -7.64 -6.15 -8.15
C THR A 24 -6.63 -7.25 -7.86
N GLY A 25 -6.98 -8.10 -6.90
CA GLY A 25 -6.13 -9.20 -6.45
C GLY A 25 -5.83 -10.25 -7.53
N MET A 26 -4.99 -11.22 -7.19
CA MET A 26 -4.69 -12.39 -8.03
C MET A 26 -4.12 -11.99 -9.41
N GLY A 27 -3.26 -10.97 -9.41
CA GLY A 27 -2.47 -10.58 -10.57
C GLY A 27 -3.20 -9.82 -11.67
N LYS A 28 -4.45 -9.40 -11.44
CA LYS A 28 -5.23 -8.58 -12.39
C LYS A 28 -4.70 -7.16 -12.53
N GLY A 29 -4.03 -6.64 -11.50
CA GLY A 29 -3.36 -5.35 -11.55
C GLY A 29 -4.15 -4.24 -10.87
N VAL A 30 -3.94 -3.02 -11.34
CA VAL A 30 -4.56 -1.80 -10.80
C VAL A 30 -5.08 -0.96 -11.94
N GLN A 31 -6.24 -0.36 -11.73
CA GLN A 31 -6.83 0.64 -12.61
C GLN A 31 -7.09 1.93 -11.84
N LYS A 32 -6.90 3.07 -12.50
CA LYS A 32 -7.35 4.37 -12.00
C LYS A 32 -8.55 4.80 -12.82
N ILE A 33 -9.63 5.17 -12.14
CA ILE A 33 -10.85 5.65 -12.76
C ILE A 33 -11.15 7.08 -12.33
N HIS A 34 -11.78 7.86 -13.20
CA HIS A 34 -12.39 9.14 -12.87
C HIS A 34 -13.90 8.94 -12.74
N VAL A 35 -14.49 9.41 -11.64
CA VAL A 35 -15.91 9.25 -11.34
C VAL A 35 -16.57 10.63 -11.37
N THR A 36 -17.60 10.78 -12.19
CA THR A 36 -18.34 12.04 -12.30
C THR A 36 -19.82 11.84 -11.97
N LYS A 37 -20.47 12.91 -11.49
CA LYS A 37 -21.91 12.95 -11.31
C LYS A 37 -22.50 14.11 -12.09
N LYS A 38 -23.35 13.82 -13.07
CA LYS A 38 -24.07 14.82 -13.88
C LYS A 38 -25.55 14.49 -13.92
N ASP A 39 -26.39 15.49 -13.65
CA ASP A 39 -27.86 15.36 -13.66
C ASP A 39 -28.37 14.18 -12.80
N GLY A 40 -27.73 13.98 -11.64
CA GLY A 40 -28.04 12.88 -10.72
C GLY A 40 -27.53 11.50 -11.14
N LYS A 41 -26.91 11.36 -12.32
CA LYS A 41 -26.35 10.11 -12.83
C LYS A 41 -24.85 10.05 -12.61
N TRP A 42 -24.37 8.90 -12.15
CA TRP A 42 -22.95 8.62 -12.01
C TRP A 42 -22.39 8.04 -13.32
N ALA A 43 -21.18 8.45 -13.67
CA ALA A 43 -20.38 7.86 -14.74
C ALA A 43 -18.96 7.58 -14.21
N ALA A 44 -18.30 6.57 -14.78
CA ALA A 44 -16.92 6.23 -14.46
C ALA A 44 -16.14 5.99 -15.76
N GLU A 45 -14.97 6.60 -15.88
CA GLU A 45 -14.05 6.48 -17.01
C GLU A 45 -12.73 5.90 -16.54
N GLU A 46 -12.17 4.94 -17.28
CA GLU A 46 -10.81 4.46 -17.01
C GLU A 46 -9.79 5.50 -17.52
N LEU A 47 -8.93 5.98 -16.62
CA LEU A 47 -7.81 6.84 -16.97
C LEU A 47 -6.61 6.02 -17.44
N TRP A 48 -6.32 4.93 -16.73
CA TRP A 48 -5.32 3.93 -17.11
C TRP A 48 -5.50 2.63 -16.31
N ALA A 49 -4.94 1.54 -16.83
CA ALA A 49 -4.82 0.26 -16.16
C ALA A 49 -3.44 -0.37 -16.38
N VAL A 50 -2.86 -0.96 -15.34
CA VAL A 50 -1.55 -1.61 -15.38
C VAL A 50 -1.53 -2.90 -14.58
N THR A 51 -0.73 -3.88 -15.02
CA THR A 51 -0.53 -5.15 -14.30
C THR A 51 0.67 -5.11 -13.34
N GLY A 52 1.34 -3.96 -13.21
CA GLY A 52 2.60 -3.83 -12.49
C GLY A 52 2.48 -3.84 -10.96
N LEU A 53 1.31 -3.50 -10.39
CA LEU A 53 1.04 -3.61 -8.97
C LEU A 53 0.06 -4.76 -8.78
N LYS A 54 0.52 -5.84 -8.12
CA LYS A 54 -0.24 -7.08 -7.91
C LYS A 54 -0.38 -7.36 -6.41
N PRO A 55 -1.14 -6.52 -5.69
CA PRO A 55 -1.49 -6.78 -4.31
C PRO A 55 -2.43 -7.99 -4.29
N ASP A 56 -2.24 -8.91 -3.34
CA ASP A 56 -3.20 -10.00 -3.16
C ASP A 56 -4.13 -9.71 -1.99
N PHE A 57 -3.57 -9.33 -0.84
CA PHE A 57 -4.31 -9.09 0.42
C PHE A 57 -3.85 -7.80 1.12
N ASN A 58 -3.10 -6.96 0.42
CA ASN A 58 -2.45 -5.79 0.99
C ASN A 58 -2.88 -4.54 0.23
N ASP A 59 -3.35 -3.54 0.96
CA ASP A 59 -3.69 -2.27 0.34
C ASP A 59 -2.42 -1.52 -0.07
N CYS A 60 -2.56 -0.65 -1.07
CA CYS A 60 -1.52 0.34 -1.38
C CYS A 60 -1.86 1.64 -0.67
N VAL A 61 -0.85 2.48 -0.46
CA VAL A 61 -1.01 3.83 0.11
C VAL A 61 -0.58 4.86 -0.91
N ILE A 62 -1.23 6.02 -0.88
CA ILE A 62 -0.95 7.14 -1.78
C ILE A 62 -0.26 8.26 -1.01
N TYR A 63 0.86 8.74 -1.54
CA TYR A 63 1.62 9.86 -0.98
C TYR A 63 2.29 10.65 -2.12
N ASP A 64 2.14 11.99 -2.09
CA ASP A 64 2.77 12.94 -3.03
C ASP A 64 2.74 12.51 -4.51
N GLY A 65 1.55 12.14 -5.02
CA GLY A 65 1.35 11.78 -6.43
C GLY A 65 1.82 10.37 -6.80
N HIS A 66 2.18 9.54 -5.82
CA HIS A 66 2.67 8.18 -6.04
C HIS A 66 1.90 7.16 -5.21
N ALA A 67 1.76 5.94 -5.74
CA ALA A 67 1.23 4.80 -5.01
C ALA A 67 2.37 3.86 -4.58
N TYR A 68 2.33 3.42 -3.33
CA TYR A 68 3.28 2.50 -2.73
C TYR A 68 2.55 1.24 -2.28
N GLY A 69 3.00 0.08 -2.72
CA GLY A 69 2.36 -1.20 -2.40
C GLY A 69 3.14 -2.39 -2.93
N PHE A 70 2.50 -3.56 -2.95
CA PHE A 70 3.18 -4.80 -3.32
C PHE A 70 2.86 -5.25 -4.75
N ASP A 71 3.90 -5.71 -5.45
CA ASP A 71 3.82 -6.51 -6.66
C ASP A 71 4.32 -7.93 -6.35
N GLY A 72 3.38 -8.78 -5.93
CA GLY A 72 3.67 -10.11 -5.42
C GLY A 72 4.26 -10.07 -4.02
N ALA A 73 5.57 -10.32 -3.90
CA ALA A 73 6.30 -10.37 -2.62
C ALA A 73 7.28 -9.18 -2.45
N ILE A 74 7.26 -8.23 -3.39
CA ILE A 74 8.24 -7.15 -3.48
C ILE A 74 7.51 -5.82 -3.45
N PHE A 75 8.03 -4.88 -2.68
CA PHE A 75 7.47 -3.54 -2.53
C PHE A 75 7.80 -2.66 -3.74
N THR A 76 6.89 -1.77 -4.11
CA THR A 76 6.94 -1.08 -5.41
C THR A 76 6.31 0.30 -5.31
N CYS A 77 6.86 1.25 -6.05
CA CYS A 77 6.32 2.60 -6.24
C CYS A 77 5.87 2.81 -7.69
N PHE A 78 4.72 3.47 -7.87
CA PHE A 78 4.16 3.85 -9.17
C PHE A 78 3.76 5.32 -9.20
N ASP A 79 3.90 5.94 -10.37
CA ASP A 79 3.39 7.27 -10.67
C ASP A 79 1.86 7.21 -10.84
N LEU A 80 1.09 8.04 -10.10
CA LEU A 80 -0.37 8.06 -10.24
C LEU A 80 -0.85 8.74 -11.51
N LYS A 81 0.00 9.51 -12.19
CA LYS A 81 -0.35 10.20 -13.42
C LYS A 81 -0.52 9.21 -14.57
N ASP A 82 0.42 8.29 -14.73
CA ASP A 82 0.48 7.40 -15.89
C ASP A 82 0.58 5.90 -15.55
N GLY A 83 0.53 5.56 -14.26
CA GLY A 83 0.59 4.17 -13.80
C GLY A 83 1.95 3.50 -14.02
N LYS A 84 3.01 4.25 -14.37
CA LYS A 84 4.34 3.65 -14.60
C LYS A 84 5.07 3.39 -13.30
N ARG A 85 5.74 2.24 -13.26
CA ARG A 85 6.60 1.85 -12.15
C ARG A 85 7.80 2.76 -12.06
N LYS A 86 8.05 3.33 -10.88
CA LYS A 86 9.26 4.10 -10.59
C LYS A 86 10.40 3.19 -10.16
N TRP A 87 10.12 2.31 -9.20
CA TRP A 87 11.09 1.34 -8.70
C TRP A 87 10.37 0.12 -8.12
N LYS A 88 11.10 -0.98 -7.96
CA LYS A 88 10.69 -2.22 -7.31
C LYS A 88 11.84 -2.73 -6.44
N GLY A 89 11.62 -2.87 -5.15
CA GLY A 89 12.66 -3.19 -4.16
C GLY A 89 12.06 -3.59 -2.82
N GLY A 90 12.86 -4.27 -1.99
CA GLY A 90 12.39 -4.77 -0.68
C GLY A 90 11.49 -6.01 -0.80
N ARG A 91 12.00 -7.18 -0.42
CA ARG A 91 11.26 -8.45 -0.46
C ARG A 91 10.64 -8.72 0.90
N TYR A 92 9.42 -8.25 1.12
CA TYR A 92 8.71 -8.37 2.40
C TYR A 92 7.56 -9.38 2.38
N GLY A 93 7.46 -10.24 1.35
CA GLY A 93 6.41 -11.25 1.26
C GLY A 93 5.01 -10.64 1.05
N LYS A 94 3.96 -11.25 1.60
CA LYS A 94 2.61 -10.69 1.69
C LYS A 94 2.45 -9.78 2.90
N GLY A 95 3.38 -8.83 3.04
CA GLY A 95 3.37 -7.85 4.11
C GLY A 95 2.25 -6.83 3.98
N GLN A 96 2.18 -5.93 4.95
CA GLN A 96 1.22 -4.82 5.00
C GLN A 96 1.96 -3.50 5.16
N VAL A 97 1.36 -2.40 4.69
CA VAL A 97 1.96 -1.06 4.78
C VAL A 97 1.03 -0.07 5.47
N LEU A 98 1.61 0.82 6.27
CA LEU A 98 0.98 1.99 6.85
C LEU A 98 1.78 3.24 6.47
N LEU A 99 1.09 4.29 6.02
CA LEU A 99 1.69 5.59 5.72
C LEU A 99 1.62 6.53 6.93
N VAL A 100 2.76 7.06 7.34
CA VAL A 100 2.87 8.15 8.32
C VAL A 100 3.01 9.47 7.57
N LYS A 101 1.86 10.02 7.14
CA LYS A 101 1.76 11.10 6.14
C LYS A 101 2.62 12.32 6.49
N ASP A 102 2.55 12.82 7.72
CA ASP A 102 3.23 14.06 8.12
C ASP A 102 4.76 14.00 8.00
N SER A 103 5.32 12.79 7.98
CA SER A 103 6.77 12.57 7.89
C SER A 103 7.22 11.95 6.56
N GLY A 104 6.28 11.55 5.70
CA GLY A 104 6.57 10.82 4.46
C GLY A 104 7.30 9.51 4.71
N HIS A 105 6.93 8.78 5.76
CA HIS A 105 7.47 7.46 6.08
C HIS A 105 6.44 6.36 5.85
N LEU A 106 6.93 5.17 5.49
CA LEU A 106 6.12 3.96 5.33
C LEU A 106 6.59 2.94 6.36
N LEU A 107 5.66 2.45 7.16
CA LEU A 107 5.88 1.32 8.07
C LEU A 107 5.39 0.07 7.37
N VAL A 108 6.32 -0.81 7.00
CA VAL A 108 6.01 -2.10 6.38
C VAL A 108 6.23 -3.20 7.40
N ILE A 109 5.20 -4.00 7.65
CA ILE A 109 5.34 -5.28 8.36
C ILE A 109 5.43 -6.39 7.31
N GLY A 110 6.57 -7.08 7.27
CA GLY A 110 6.82 -8.18 6.35
C GLY A 110 6.14 -9.47 6.78
N GLU A 111 6.01 -10.41 5.84
CA GLU A 111 5.34 -11.70 6.06
C GLU A 111 5.94 -12.50 7.22
N GLU A 112 7.24 -12.39 7.47
CA GLU A 112 7.91 -13.10 8.56
C GLU A 112 8.05 -12.26 9.85
N GLY A 113 7.30 -11.16 9.97
CA GLY A 113 7.22 -10.38 11.22
C GLY A 113 8.26 -9.26 11.40
N ALA A 114 9.12 -9.03 10.40
CA ALA A 114 10.05 -7.89 10.42
C ALA A 114 9.30 -6.57 10.13
N VAL A 115 9.52 -5.55 10.96
CA VAL A 115 9.06 -4.18 10.70
C VAL A 115 10.18 -3.41 10.02
N VAL A 116 9.87 -2.80 8.88
CA VAL A 116 10.79 -1.98 8.09
C VAL A 116 10.22 -0.58 7.96
N LEU A 117 11.03 0.42 8.32
CA LEU A 117 10.73 1.83 8.08
C LEU A 117 11.35 2.25 6.75
N LEU A 118 10.53 2.69 5.81
CA LEU A 118 10.97 3.22 4.52
C LEU A 118 10.70 4.72 4.44
N LYS A 119 11.47 5.41 3.59
CA LYS A 119 11.05 6.71 3.09
C LYS A 119 10.09 6.53 1.91
N ALA A 120 8.99 7.28 1.89
CA ALA A 120 8.15 7.43 0.70
C ALA A 120 8.87 8.31 -0.33
N ASP A 121 9.87 7.73 -1.00
CA ASP A 121 10.67 8.38 -2.03
C ASP A 121 10.32 7.76 -3.40
N PRO A 122 9.88 8.53 -4.40
CA PRO A 122 9.58 7.98 -5.72
C PRO A 122 10.82 7.71 -6.58
N THR A 123 12.00 8.15 -6.17
CA THR A 123 13.25 8.00 -6.95
C THR A 123 13.99 6.71 -6.63
N GLU A 124 13.86 6.21 -5.40
CA GLU A 124 14.54 4.99 -4.94
C GLU A 124 13.75 4.24 -3.85
N HIS A 125 14.03 2.94 -3.72
CA HIS A 125 13.63 2.18 -2.54
C HIS A 125 14.65 2.43 -1.42
N LYS A 126 14.20 3.08 -0.34
CA LYS A 126 15.09 3.52 0.75
C LYS A 126 14.63 3.02 2.12
N GLU A 127 15.32 1.99 2.62
CA GLU A 127 15.16 1.51 3.99
C GLU A 127 15.91 2.42 4.96
N LEU A 128 15.23 2.85 6.02
CA LEU A 128 15.78 3.72 7.06
C LEU A 128 16.11 2.95 8.33
N ALA A 129 15.28 1.96 8.68
CA ALA A 129 15.48 1.11 9.84
C ALA A 129 14.71 -0.21 9.65
N THR A 130 15.16 -1.26 10.34
CA THR A 130 14.49 -2.55 10.38
C THR A 130 14.69 -3.20 11.74
N PHE A 131 13.69 -3.94 12.22
CA PHE A 131 13.83 -4.81 13.38
C PHE A 131 12.83 -5.97 13.30
N GLN A 132 13.18 -7.09 13.93
CA GLN A 132 12.29 -8.24 14.05
C GLN A 132 11.26 -7.96 15.15
N ALA A 133 9.98 -7.86 14.77
CA ALA A 133 8.91 -7.47 15.70
C ALA A 133 8.07 -8.67 16.19
N LEU A 134 7.88 -9.68 15.34
CA LEU A 134 7.15 -10.89 15.69
C LEU A 134 7.85 -12.09 15.05
N GLU A 135 7.65 -13.29 15.57
CA GLU A 135 8.11 -14.50 14.90
C GLU A 135 6.97 -15.15 14.11
N GLY A 136 7.26 -15.57 12.88
CA GLY A 136 6.32 -16.28 12.03
C GLY A 136 5.34 -15.42 11.23
N LYS A 137 4.38 -16.10 10.60
CA LYS A 137 3.55 -15.55 9.52
C LYS A 137 2.65 -14.41 9.96
N THR A 138 2.88 -13.23 9.39
CA THR A 138 2.26 -11.97 9.74
C THR A 138 1.64 -11.31 8.51
N TRP A 139 0.30 -11.33 8.43
CA TRP A 139 -0.47 -10.75 7.31
C TRP A 139 -1.38 -9.61 7.76
N ASN A 140 -1.24 -9.15 9.00
CA ASN A 140 -2.11 -8.16 9.62
C ASN A 140 -1.54 -6.74 9.47
N HIS A 141 -2.44 -5.77 9.31
CA HIS A 141 -2.04 -4.36 9.21
C HIS A 141 -1.42 -3.88 10.53
N PRO A 142 -0.31 -3.13 10.47
CA PRO A 142 0.24 -2.47 11.65
C PRO A 142 -0.66 -1.28 12.03
N VAL A 143 -0.70 -0.93 13.30
CA VAL A 143 -1.40 0.25 13.81
C VAL A 143 -0.42 1.15 14.52
N LEU A 144 -0.41 2.43 14.17
CA LEU A 144 0.37 3.46 14.87
C LEU A 144 -0.59 4.37 15.64
N SER A 145 -0.35 4.53 16.94
CA SER A 145 -1.10 5.46 17.81
C SER A 145 -0.15 6.18 18.74
N GLY A 146 -0.07 7.52 18.61
CA GLY A 146 0.94 8.32 19.28
C GLY A 146 2.35 7.85 18.93
N ASP A 147 3.15 7.51 19.95
CA ASP A 147 4.51 6.98 19.81
C ASP A 147 4.57 5.44 19.86
N ARG A 148 3.44 4.74 19.64
CA ARG A 148 3.35 3.29 19.77
C ARG A 148 2.91 2.61 18.49
N LEU A 149 3.75 1.70 18.01
CA LEU A 149 3.46 0.77 16.93
C LEU A 149 2.95 -0.55 17.51
N TYR A 150 1.77 -0.96 17.08
CA TYR A 150 1.14 -2.23 17.41
C TYR A 150 1.18 -3.15 16.21
N VAL A 151 1.66 -4.37 16.42
CA VAL A 151 1.71 -5.44 15.42
C VAL A 151 1.17 -6.73 16.02
N ARG A 152 0.65 -7.61 15.19
CA ARG A 152 0.21 -8.95 15.61
C ARG A 152 0.29 -9.96 14.47
N ASN A 153 0.31 -11.23 14.83
CA ASN A 153 0.11 -12.35 13.92
C ASN A 153 -1.01 -13.26 14.47
N SER A 154 -1.04 -14.55 14.09
CA SER A 154 -2.05 -15.50 14.57
C SER A 154 -1.82 -16.02 15.99
N THR A 155 -0.64 -15.79 16.58
CA THR A 155 -0.23 -16.37 17.86
C THR A 155 0.12 -15.33 18.92
N GLU A 156 0.53 -14.13 18.53
CA GLU A 156 1.01 -13.09 19.43
C GLU A 156 0.70 -11.66 18.92
N ALA A 157 0.82 -10.70 19.83
CA ALA A 157 0.76 -9.27 19.56
C ALA A 157 1.81 -8.54 20.39
N ALA A 158 2.40 -7.50 19.80
CA ALA A 158 3.46 -6.72 20.43
C ALA A 158 3.22 -5.22 20.24
N ALA A 159 3.71 -4.43 21.19
CA ALA A 159 3.67 -2.98 21.16
C ALA A 159 5.07 -2.40 21.33
N TYR A 160 5.52 -1.63 20.36
CA TYR A 160 6.83 -1.00 20.33
C TYR A 160 6.69 0.50 20.51
N LYS A 161 7.47 1.06 21.42
CA LYS A 161 7.61 2.51 21.53
C LYS A 161 8.61 2.98 20.48
N LEU A 162 8.17 3.87 19.58
CA LEU A 162 9.01 4.44 18.54
C LEU A 162 9.65 5.75 19.03
N PRO A 163 10.90 6.03 18.62
CA PRO A 163 11.49 7.35 18.84
C PRO A 163 10.74 8.37 17.98
N VAL A 164 10.18 9.41 18.61
CA VAL A 164 9.59 10.56 17.93
C VAL A 164 10.61 11.70 17.90
N VAL A 165 10.82 12.28 16.72
CA VAL A 165 11.60 13.52 16.60
C VAL A 165 10.75 14.63 17.21
N LYS A 166 11.31 15.35 18.17
CA LYS A 166 10.67 16.51 18.80
C LYS A 166 10.66 17.72 17.87
#